data_AF-A0A0T5VUW7-F1
#
_entry.id   AF-A0A0T5VUW7-F1
#
_cell.length_a   1.000
_cell.length_b   1.000
_cell.length_c   1.000
_cell.angle_alpha   90.00
_cell.angle_beta   90.00
_cell.angle_gamma   90.00
#
_symmetry.space_group_name_H-M   'P 1'
#
loop_
_entity.id
_entity.type
_entity.pdbx_description
1 polymer ?
#
loop_
_entity_poly.entity_id
_entity_poly.type
_entity_poly.pdbx_seq_one_letter_code
_entity_poly.pdbx_strand_id
1 'polypeptide(L)'
;MVAQKMLEGNVLWSYDHELTNEKSSGWIKKIAGLFSFLKPIHNHEGNILLASNGLFITGDEHLELPLSHIEEVYMGFDDLFPASSAKNFGAFWQPIRIRSTVSRSESQTVYLVINHTGIFSDNQTWFNTLISLLR
;
A
#
# COMPACT_ATOMS: atom_id res chain seq x y z
N MET A 1 -24.41 13.36 2.79
CA MET A 1 -23.39 14.20 2.14
C MET A 1 -22.59 13.29 1.23
N VAL A 2 -22.39 13.64 -0.04
CA VAL A 2 -21.55 12.84 -0.96
C VAL A 2 -20.09 13.11 -0.60
N ALA A 3 -19.31 12.06 -0.36
CA ALA A 3 -17.90 12.22 0.00
C ALA A 3 -17.13 12.94 -1.12
N GLN A 4 -16.31 13.93 -0.78
CA GLN A 4 -15.52 14.65 -1.77
C GLN A 4 -14.34 13.78 -2.18
N LYS A 5 -14.29 13.42 -3.46
CA LYS A 5 -13.16 12.72 -4.07
C LYS A 5 -11.92 13.62 -4.09
N MET A 6 -10.78 13.08 -3.67
CA MET A 6 -9.52 13.81 -3.54
C MET A 6 -8.43 13.27 -4.47
N LEU A 7 -8.19 11.96 -4.44
CA LEU A 7 -7.20 11.30 -5.30
C LEU A 7 -7.78 9.99 -5.85
N GLU A 8 -7.33 9.60 -7.03
CA GLU A 8 -7.59 8.27 -7.60
C GLU A 8 -6.36 7.74 -8.33
N GLY A 9 -6.28 6.42 -8.47
CA GLY A 9 -5.17 5.79 -9.18
C GLY A 9 -5.28 4.28 -9.22
N ASN A 10 -4.22 3.65 -9.71
CA ASN A 10 -4.01 2.21 -9.64
C ASN A 10 -3.18 1.87 -8.41
N VAL A 11 -3.45 0.73 -7.79
CA VAL A 11 -2.75 0.29 -6.59
C VAL A 11 -2.34 -1.17 -6.71
N LEU A 12 -1.12 -1.44 -6.25
CA LEU A 12 -0.63 -2.77 -5.92
C LEU A 12 -0.62 -2.86 -4.39
N TRP A 13 -1.23 -3.89 -3.82
CA TRP A 13 -1.35 -3.99 -2.37
C TRP A 13 -1.32 -5.42 -1.84
N SER A 14 -1.09 -5.53 -0.53
CA SER A 14 -1.11 -6.78 0.23
C SER A 14 -1.45 -6.50 1.69
N TYR A 15 -2.04 -7.49 2.37
CA TYR A 15 -2.03 -7.52 3.82
C TYR A 15 -0.67 -8.00 4.37
N ASP A 16 -0.38 -7.68 5.62
CA ASP A 16 0.81 -8.15 6.34
C ASP A 16 0.93 -9.69 6.39
N HIS A 17 -0.16 -10.39 6.70
CA HIS A 17 -0.19 -11.85 6.80
C HIS A 17 0.08 -12.53 5.46
N GLU A 18 -0.26 -11.90 4.34
CA GLU A 18 0.05 -12.41 3.00
C GLU A 18 1.52 -12.28 2.67
N LEU A 19 2.14 -11.16 3.04
CA LEU A 19 3.58 -10.95 2.89
C LEU A 19 4.39 -11.86 3.82
N THR A 20 3.79 -12.35 4.89
CA THR A 20 4.41 -13.26 5.87
C THR A 20 4.40 -14.71 5.40
N ASN A 21 3.44 -15.11 4.54
CA ASN A 21 3.27 -16.50 4.16
C ASN A 21 4.44 -17.00 3.26
N GLU A 22 5.27 -17.89 3.80
CA GLU A 22 6.53 -18.36 3.20
C GLU A 22 6.38 -19.02 1.82
N LYS A 23 5.17 -19.49 1.46
CA LYS A 23 4.92 -20.21 0.21
C LYS A 23 5.03 -19.37 -1.06
N SER A 24 4.92 -18.04 -0.98
CA SER A 24 5.13 -17.11 -2.11
C SER A 24 6.37 -16.22 -1.94
N SER A 25 6.88 -16.08 -0.71
CA SER A 25 7.73 -14.94 -0.34
C SER A 25 9.23 -15.13 -0.59
N GLY A 26 9.78 -16.34 -0.50
CA GLY A 26 11.24 -16.52 -0.49
C GLY A 26 11.95 -16.20 -1.81
N TRP A 27 11.33 -16.55 -2.94
CA TRP A 27 11.93 -16.40 -4.27
C TRP A 27 11.47 -15.09 -4.95
N ILE A 28 10.17 -14.76 -4.86
CA ILE A 28 9.61 -13.56 -5.52
C ILE A 28 10.13 -12.27 -4.87
N LYS A 29 10.26 -12.20 -3.54
CA LYS A 29 10.81 -11.01 -2.85
C LYS A 29 12.25 -10.70 -3.25
N LYS A 30 13.05 -11.74 -3.58
CA LYS A 30 14.46 -11.57 -3.98
C LYS A 30 14.63 -11.21 -5.45
N ILE A 31 13.66 -11.56 -6.30
CA ILE A 31 13.79 -11.39 -7.75
C ILE A 31 13.09 -10.14 -8.26
N ALA A 32 12.02 -9.68 -7.61
CA ALA A 32 11.31 -8.46 -7.98
C ALA A 32 12.24 -7.23 -8.07
N GLY A 33 13.20 -7.09 -7.15
CA GLY A 33 14.20 -6.02 -7.18
C GLY A 33 15.26 -6.13 -8.29
N LEU A 34 15.42 -7.32 -8.89
CA LEU A 34 16.48 -7.62 -9.87
C LEU A 34 16.06 -7.43 -11.33
N PHE A 35 14.77 -7.43 -11.64
CA PHE A 35 14.28 -7.29 -13.03
C PHE A 35 13.41 -6.05 -13.20
N SER A 36 13.79 -5.19 -14.14
CA SER A 36 13.15 -3.90 -14.42
C SER A 36 11.66 -3.96 -14.85
N PHE A 37 11.14 -5.15 -15.15
CA PHE A 37 9.76 -5.36 -15.60
C PHE A 37 8.87 -6.04 -14.56
N LEU A 38 9.44 -6.42 -13.40
CA LEU A 38 8.67 -7.02 -12.34
C LEU A 38 8.00 -5.93 -11.51
N LYS A 39 6.70 -6.11 -11.29
CA LYS A 39 5.94 -5.28 -10.37
C LYS A 39 6.51 -5.44 -8.94
N PRO A 40 6.39 -4.42 -8.07
CA PRO A 40 6.65 -4.52 -6.64
C PRO A 40 5.98 -5.74 -6.01
N ILE A 41 6.43 -6.18 -4.83
CA ILE A 41 5.72 -7.26 -4.12
C ILE A 41 4.29 -6.80 -3.84
N HIS A 42 3.33 -7.60 -4.28
CA HIS A 42 1.92 -7.42 -4.02
C HIS A 42 1.21 -8.76 -4.18
N ASN A 43 0.02 -8.86 -3.59
CA ASN A 43 -0.89 -9.98 -3.74
C ASN A 43 -2.12 -9.57 -4.55
N HIS A 44 -2.43 -8.27 -4.52
CA HIS A 44 -3.63 -7.70 -5.08
C HIS A 44 -3.35 -6.50 -5.97
N GLU A 45 -4.24 -6.29 -6.95
CA GLU A 45 -4.17 -5.19 -7.90
C GLU A 45 -5.56 -4.58 -8.11
N GLY A 46 -5.64 -3.25 -8.10
CA GLY A 46 -6.91 -2.58 -8.33
C GLY A 46 -6.80 -1.09 -8.57
N ASN A 47 -7.95 -0.45 -8.49
CA ASN A 47 -8.11 1.00 -8.45
C ASN A 47 -8.29 1.43 -7.00
N ILE A 48 -7.69 2.56 -6.65
CA ILE A 48 -7.78 3.18 -5.33
C ILE A 48 -8.41 4.56 -5.45
N LEU A 49 -9.27 4.89 -4.49
CA LEU A 49 -9.94 6.17 -4.35
C LEU A 49 -9.71 6.68 -2.93
N LEU A 50 -9.14 7.87 -2.79
CA LEU A 50 -9.13 8.62 -1.54
C LEU A 50 -10.25 9.65 -1.58
N ALA A 51 -11.15 9.56 -0.61
CA ALA A 51 -12.22 10.53 -0.38
C ALA A 51 -12.16 11.07 1.05
N SER A 52 -12.95 12.11 1.31
CA SER A 52 -13.01 12.79 2.61
C SER A 52 -13.44 11.90 3.79
N ASN A 53 -13.98 10.70 3.54
CA ASN A 53 -14.45 9.76 4.57
C ASN A 53 -13.60 8.48 4.65
N GLY A 54 -12.76 8.18 3.66
CA GLY A 54 -12.06 6.91 3.62
C GLY A 54 -11.22 6.71 2.38
N LEU A 55 -10.50 5.60 2.40
CA LEU A 55 -9.75 5.04 1.29
C LEU A 55 -10.47 3.77 0.83
N PHE A 56 -10.71 3.68 -0.47
CA PHE A 56 -11.49 2.60 -1.07
C PHE A 56 -10.66 1.96 -2.19
N ILE A 57 -10.55 0.64 -2.17
CA ILE A 57 -9.89 -0.14 -3.21
C ILE A 57 -10.93 -1.06 -3.85
N THR A 58 -10.89 -1.13 -5.18
CA THR A 58 -11.73 -2.01 -6.00
C THR A 58 -10.85 -2.68 -7.04
N GLY A 59 -11.04 -3.97 -7.30
CA GLY A 59 -10.22 -4.70 -8.26
C GLY A 59 -10.48 -6.18 -8.16
N ASP A 60 -9.42 -6.95 -7.93
CA ASP A 60 -9.50 -8.36 -7.56
C ASP A 60 -10.12 -8.57 -6.18
N GLU A 61 -9.80 -7.69 -5.23
CA GLU A 61 -10.40 -7.65 -3.90
C GLU A 61 -10.91 -6.24 -3.56
N HIS A 62 -11.99 -6.19 -2.77
CA HIS A 62 -12.56 -4.94 -2.28
C HIS A 62 -12.09 -4.66 -0.86
N LEU A 63 -11.48 -3.50 -0.66
CA LEU A 63 -11.06 -3.01 0.66
C LEU A 63 -11.61 -1.61 0.90
N GLU A 64 -12.26 -1.42 2.04
CA GLU A 64 -12.70 -0.12 2.52
C GLU A 64 -12.01 0.21 3.85
N LEU A 65 -11.34 1.35 3.89
CA LEU A 65 -10.65 1.87 5.06
C LEU A 65 -11.21 3.25 5.42
N PRO A 66 -12.23 3.31 6.30
CA PRO A 66 -12.71 4.58 6.83
C PRO A 66 -11.58 5.32 7.54
N LEU A 67 -11.47 6.64 7.33
CA LEU A 67 -10.40 7.44 7.96
C LEU A 67 -10.43 7.33 9.49
N SER A 68 -11.63 7.19 10.07
CA SER A 68 -11.84 7.02 11.51
C SER A 68 -11.28 5.73 12.09
N HIS A 69 -10.97 4.74 11.24
CA HIS A 69 -10.39 3.46 11.66
C HIS A 69 -8.87 3.41 11.45
N ILE A 70 -8.29 4.41 10.78
CA ILE A 70 -6.84 4.44 10.55
C ILE A 70 -6.15 4.88 11.84
N GLU A 71 -5.33 4.00 12.39
CA GLU A 71 -4.53 4.26 13.59
C GLU A 71 -3.18 4.88 13.26
N GLU A 72 -2.55 4.39 12.19
CA GLU A 72 -1.20 4.77 11.80
C GLU A 72 -1.07 4.74 10.28
N VAL A 73 -0.43 5.77 9.72
CA VAL A 73 0.07 5.77 8.34
C VAL A 73 1.57 5.99 8.41
N TYR A 74 2.32 5.06 7.84
CA TYR A 74 3.77 5.10 7.76
C TYR A 74 4.20 4.97 6.29
N MET A 75 5.32 5.59 5.94
CA MET A 75 5.93 5.42 4.62
C MET A 75 7.38 5.01 4.82
N GLY A 76 7.75 3.85 4.31
CA GLY A 76 9.08 3.27 4.53
C GLY A 76 9.10 1.76 4.40
N PHE A 77 10.30 1.21 4.29
CA PHE A 77 10.53 -0.24 4.26
C PHE A 77 10.55 -0.82 5.66
N ASP A 78 10.22 -2.11 5.77
CA ASP A 78 10.30 -2.91 6.98
C ASP A 78 10.65 -4.38 6.65
N ASP A 79 10.60 -5.27 7.63
CA ASP A 79 10.94 -6.68 7.46
C ASP A 79 9.98 -7.43 6.50
N LEU A 80 8.72 -6.99 6.41
CA LEU A 80 7.72 -7.61 5.54
C LEU A 80 7.82 -7.08 4.11
N PHE A 81 8.09 -5.79 3.96
CA PHE A 81 8.35 -5.10 2.70
C PHE A 81 9.78 -4.52 2.67
N PRO A 82 10.80 -5.35 2.41
CA PRO A 82 12.19 -4.91 2.48
C PRO A 82 12.58 -4.05 1.28
N ALA A 83 13.54 -3.14 1.47
CA ALA A 83 14.06 -2.28 0.40
C ALA A 83 14.59 -3.08 -0.81
N SER A 84 15.16 -4.27 -0.58
CA SER A 84 15.64 -5.18 -1.62
C SER A 84 14.57 -5.66 -2.60
N SER A 85 13.29 -5.51 -2.23
CA SER A 85 12.17 -5.86 -3.09
C SER A 85 11.75 -4.74 -4.04
N ALA A 86 12.22 -3.52 -3.79
CA ALA A 86 12.05 -2.38 -4.66
C ALA A 86 13.30 -2.19 -5.53
N LYS A 87 13.08 -1.69 -6.75
CA LYS A 87 14.17 -1.37 -7.68
C LYS A 87 15.13 -0.36 -7.04
N ASN A 88 16.44 -0.54 -7.29
CA ASN A 88 17.50 0.30 -6.73
C ASN A 88 17.43 0.43 -5.21
N PHE A 89 16.99 -0.62 -4.51
CA PHE A 89 16.81 -0.62 -3.06
C PHE A 89 15.91 0.52 -2.54
N GLY A 90 14.92 0.93 -3.34
CA GLY A 90 13.95 1.93 -2.91
C GLY A 90 14.43 3.38 -2.94
N ALA A 91 15.45 3.70 -3.75
CA ALA A 91 15.99 5.06 -3.84
C ALA A 91 14.98 6.12 -4.32
N PHE A 92 13.89 5.71 -5.00
CA PHE A 92 12.94 6.62 -5.64
C PHE A 92 11.54 6.64 -5.01
N TRP A 93 11.19 5.59 -4.26
CA TRP A 93 9.90 5.48 -3.60
C TRP A 93 9.96 4.48 -2.46
N GLN A 94 9.00 4.60 -1.55
CA GLN A 94 8.82 3.71 -0.41
C GLN A 94 7.34 3.30 -0.33
N PRO A 95 7.02 2.07 0.13
CA PRO A 95 5.64 1.63 0.28
C PRO A 95 4.94 2.45 1.38
N ILE A 96 3.62 2.60 1.26
CA ILE A 96 2.80 3.13 2.33
C ILE A 96 2.28 1.96 3.14
N ARG A 97 2.40 2.02 4.46
CA ARG A 97 1.82 1.07 5.41
C ARG A 97 0.71 1.76 6.17
N ILE A 98 -0.49 1.18 6.15
CA ILE A 98 -1.64 1.67 6.90
C ILE A 98 -2.02 0.61 7.93
N ARG A 99 -2.01 0.97 9.21
CA ARG A 99 -2.60 0.16 10.28
C ARG A 99 -3.98 0.70 10.60
N SER A 100 -4.97 -0.17 10.61
CA SER A 100 -6.36 0.19 10.87
C SER A 100 -7.04 -0.79 11.81
N THR A 101 -7.96 -0.29 12.62
CA THR A 101 -8.79 -1.11 13.51
C THR A 101 -9.91 -1.78 12.70
N VAL A 102 -10.00 -3.11 12.75
CA VAL A 102 -11.08 -3.89 12.13
C VAL A 102 -12.18 -4.17 13.14
N SER A 103 -11.78 -4.49 14.37
CA SER A 103 -12.70 -4.75 15.48
C SER A 103 -12.11 -4.21 16.79
N ARG A 104 -12.85 -4.26 17.90
CA ARG A 104 -12.42 -3.69 19.20
C ARG A 104 -11.07 -4.20 19.71
N SER A 105 -10.59 -5.34 19.23
CA SER A 105 -9.34 -5.97 19.66
C SER A 105 -8.44 -6.38 18.50
N GLU A 106 -8.79 -6.05 17.27
CA GLU A 106 -8.09 -6.52 16.08
C GLU A 106 -7.78 -5.36 15.15
N SER A 107 -6.51 -5.27 14.77
CA SER A 107 -6.02 -4.31 13.79
C SER A 107 -5.46 -5.09 12.60
N GLN A 108 -5.65 -4.54 11.41
CA GLN A 108 -5.06 -5.05 10.18
C GLN A 108 -4.03 -4.05 9.66
N THR A 109 -3.01 -4.59 8.99
CA THR A 109 -1.99 -3.78 8.31
C THR A 109 -2.04 -4.07 6.82
N VAL A 110 -2.10 -3.00 6.02
CA VAL A 110 -2.03 -3.09 4.55
C VAL A 110 -0.85 -2.29 4.02
N TYR A 111 -0.21 -2.84 2.99
CA TYR A 111 0.89 -2.23 2.27
C TYR A 111 0.41 -1.79 0.89
N LEU A 112 0.71 -0.55 0.50
CA LEU A 112 0.24 0.06 -0.74
C LEU A 112 1.41 0.60 -1.57
N VAL A 113 1.36 0.33 -2.87
CA VAL A 113 2.17 0.99 -3.90
C VAL A 113 1.26 1.52 -5.00
N ILE A 114 1.21 2.83 -5.15
CA ILE A 114 0.19 3.54 -5.92
C ILE A 114 0.82 4.18 -7.17
N ASN A 115 0.15 4.02 -8.31
CA ASN A 115 0.57 4.51 -9.62
C ASN A 115 2.02 4.16 -9.96
N HIS A 116 2.41 2.91 -9.70
CA HIS A 116 3.78 2.46 -9.98
C HIS A 116 4.05 2.37 -11.48
N THR A 117 5.11 3.05 -11.94
CA THR A 117 5.53 3.11 -13.36
C THR A 117 6.83 2.34 -13.64
N GLY A 118 7.27 1.47 -12.72
CA GLY A 118 8.50 0.69 -12.84
C GLY A 118 9.68 1.28 -12.06
N ILE A 119 9.79 2.62 -12.00
CA ILE A 119 10.86 3.34 -11.28
C ILE A 119 10.29 4.29 -10.23
N PHE A 120 9.13 4.88 -10.51
CA PHE A 120 8.49 5.87 -9.64
C PHE A 120 7.12 5.39 -9.18
N SER A 121 6.61 5.99 -8.11
CA SER A 121 5.24 5.84 -7.63
C SER A 121 4.74 7.19 -7.11
N ASP A 122 3.42 7.32 -6.96
CA ASP A 122 2.80 8.53 -6.40
C ASP A 122 2.69 8.46 -4.86
N ASN A 123 3.33 7.49 -4.22
CA ASN A 123 3.19 7.23 -2.78
C ASN A 123 3.46 8.46 -1.91
N GLN A 124 4.43 9.30 -2.27
CA GLN A 124 4.71 10.51 -1.50
C GLN A 124 3.52 11.48 -1.46
N THR A 125 2.84 11.67 -2.60
CA THR A 125 1.66 12.53 -2.71
C THR A 125 0.49 11.95 -1.92
N TRP A 126 0.28 10.64 -2.03
CA TRP A 126 -0.76 9.93 -1.29
C TRP A 126 -0.54 9.97 0.22
N PHE A 127 0.69 9.71 0.67
CA PHE A 127 1.08 9.79 2.08
C PHE A 127 0.82 11.18 2.65
N ASN A 128 1.29 12.23 1.98
CA ASN A 128 1.09 13.61 2.44
C ASN A 128 -0.40 13.97 2.54
N THR A 129 -1.21 13.49 1.59
CA THR A 129 -2.66 13.74 1.58
C THR A 129 -3.37 12.98 2.70
N LEU A 130 -3.02 11.70 2.92
CA LEU A 130 -3.54 10.90 4.04
C LEU A 130 -3.20 11.54 5.39
N ILE A 131 -1.95 11.93 5.61
CA ILE A 131 -1.53 12.60 6.85
C ILE A 131 -2.27 13.93 7.04
N SER A 132 -2.52 14.69 5.97
CA SER A 132 -3.30 15.92 6.07
C SER A 132 -4.75 15.69 6.46
N LEU A 133 -5.33 14.53 6.16
CA LEU A 133 -6.72 14.17 6.49
C LEU A 133 -6.88 13.58 7.89
N LEU A 134 -5.81 13.04 8.46
CA LEU A 134 -5.79 12.43 9.80
C LEU A 134 -5.39 13.41 10.91
N ARG A 135 -5.06 14.65 10.57
CA ARG A 135 -4.78 15.74 11.51
C ARG A 135 -6.06 16.47 11.89
#